data_AF-A0A1V4Y853-F1
#
_entry.id   AF-A0A1V4Y853-F1
#
_cell.length_a   1.000
_cell.length_b   1.000
_cell.length_c   1.000
_cell.angle_alpha   90.00
_cell.angle_beta   90.00
_cell.angle_gamma   90.00
#
_symmetry.space_group_name_H-M   'P 1'
#
loop_
_entity.id
_entity.type
_entity.pdbx_description
1 polymer ?
#
loop_
_entity_poly.entity_id
_entity_poly.type
_entity_poly.pdbx_seq_one_letter_code
_entity_poly.pdbx_strand_id
1 'polypeptide(L)' 'MELEDINNYVQNASMEELKALGFLGQWMMENKPKYCICTCKCDSKCELVKALGGAFQTAGQRLQSQ' A
#
# COMPACT_ATOMS: atom_id res chain seq x y z
N MET A 1 -3.21 14.76 -2.87
CA MET A 1 -3.61 13.39 -3.21
C MET A 1 -4.68 13.02 -2.21
N GLU A 2 -5.93 13.13 -2.64
CA GLU A 2 -7.06 12.68 -1.84
C GLU A 2 -7.06 11.15 -1.77
N LEU A 3 -7.78 10.57 -0.80
CA LEU A 3 -7.78 9.11 -0.60
C LEU A 3 -8.36 8.36 -1.81
N GLU A 4 -9.30 8.99 -2.53
CA GLU A 4 -9.82 8.51 -3.82
C GLU A 4 -8.74 8.45 -4.91
N ASP A 5 -7.77 9.37 -4.89
CA ASP A 5 -6.71 9.44 -5.90
C ASP A 5 -5.79 8.22 -5.85
N ILE A 6 -5.51 7.70 -4.65
CA ILE A 6 -4.61 6.54 -4.46
C ILE A 6 -5.21 5.27 -5.06
N ASN A 7 -6.49 5.01 -4.81
CA ASN A 7 -7.14 3.81 -5.33
C ASN A 7 -7.29 3.90 -6.85
N ASN A 8 -7.68 5.07 -7.36
CA ASN A 8 -7.76 5.31 -8.80
C ASN A 8 -6.39 5.16 -9.49
N TYR A 9 -5.31 5.63 -8.85
CA TYR A 9 -3.96 5.43 -9.33
C TYR A 9 -3.62 3.94 -9.44
N VAL A 10 -3.83 3.15 -8.37
CA VAL A 10 -3.50 1.71 -8.41
C VAL A 10 -4.34 0.93 -9.40
N GLN A 11 -5.59 1.31 -9.65
CA GLN A 11 -6.45 0.66 -10.65
C GLN A 11 -5.95 0.90 -12.08
N ASN A 12 -5.41 2.09 -12.36
CA ASN A 12 -4.93 2.47 -13.69
C ASN A 12 -3.41 2.31 -13.87
N ALA A 13 -2.71 1.93 -12.80
CA ALA A 13 -1.26 1.73 -12.82
C ALA A 13 -0.83 0.70 -13.86
N SER A 14 0.26 1.03 -14.55
CA SER A 14 1.02 0.15 -15.44
C SER A 14 1.65 -1.02 -14.68
N MET A 15 2.12 -2.02 -15.42
CA MET A 15 2.76 -3.20 -14.82
C MET A 15 4.02 -2.84 -14.00
N GLU A 16 4.81 -1.88 -14.47
CA GLU A 16 6.02 -1.44 -13.75
C GLU A 16 5.66 -0.76 -12.43
N GLU A 17 4.67 0.13 -12.46
CA GLU A 17 4.16 0.81 -11.27
C GLU A 17 3.54 -0.18 -10.28
N LEU A 18 2.79 -1.18 -10.77
CA LEU A 18 2.25 -2.25 -9.93
C LEU A 18 3.35 -3.06 -9.26
N LYS A 19 4.41 -3.44 -9.99
CA LYS A 19 5.57 -4.16 -9.42
C LYS A 19 6.27 -3.34 -8.35
N ALA A 20 6.48 -2.05 -8.59
CA ALA A 20 7.08 -1.14 -7.61
C ALA A 20 6.22 -1.02 -6.35
N LEU A 21 4.90 -0.83 -6.50
CA LEU A 21 3.95 -0.77 -5.38
C LEU A 21 3.86 -2.09 -4.63
N GLY A 22 3.86 -3.22 -5.33
CA GLY A 22 3.85 -4.56 -4.74
C GLY A 22 5.12 -4.82 -3.92
N PHE A 23 6.29 -4.50 -4.47
CA PHE A 23 7.56 -4.60 -3.76
C PHE A 23 7.58 -3.72 -2.50
N LEU A 24 7.19 -2.44 -2.62
CA LEU A 24 7.12 -1.52 -1.50
C LEU A 24 6.14 -2.00 -0.43
N GLY A 25 4.95 -2.46 -0.84
CA GLY A 25 3.94 -3.01 0.05
C GLY A 25 4.45 -4.22 0.85
N GLN A 26 5.10 -5.16 0.16
CA GLN A 26 5.70 -6.32 0.80
C GLN A 26 6.82 -5.92 1.77
N TRP A 27 7.75 -5.06 1.33
CA TRP A 27 8.83 -4.55 2.17
C TRP A 27 8.28 -3.88 3.43
N MET A 28 7.24 -3.05 3.28
CA MET A 28 6.58 -2.39 4.40
C MET A 28 5.95 -3.39 5.37
N MET A 29 5.27 -4.45 4.90
CA MET A 29 4.71 -5.48 5.79
C MET A 29 5.80 -6.19 6.61
N GLU A 30 6.91 -6.54 5.98
CA GLU A 30 8.03 -7.25 6.64
C GLU A 30 8.78 -6.36 7.64
N ASN A 31 8.94 -5.08 7.31
CA ASN A 31 9.80 -4.16 8.05
C ASN A 31 9.03 -3.28 9.06
N LYS A 32 7.71 -3.13 8.90
CA LYS A 32 6.88 -2.34 9.82
C LYS A 32 7.01 -2.77 11.29
N PRO A 33 7.02 -4.06 11.67
CA PRO A 33 7.24 -4.44 13.08
C PRO A 33 8.58 -3.96 13.65
N LYS A 34 9.59 -3.80 12.79
CA LYS A 34 10.94 -3.38 13.18
C LYS A 34 11.09 -1.86 13.28
N TYR A 35 10.48 -1.11 12.37
CA TYR A 35 10.68 0.34 12.26
C TYR A 35 9.48 1.17 12.72
N CYS A 36 8.26 0.65 12.64
CA CYS A 36 7.04 1.34 13.05
C CYS A 36 6.67 0.95 14.49
N ILE A 37 7.53 1.32 15.44
CA ILE A 37 7.40 0.99 16.87
C ILE A 37 6.57 2.01 17.67
N CYS A 38 5.97 3.01 17.01
CA CYS A 38 5.19 4.02 17.72
C CYS A 38 3.95 3.39 18.37
N THR A 39 3.57 3.89 19.54
CA THR A 39 2.29 3.55 20.19
C THR A 39 1.07 4.09 19.43
N CYS A 40 1.33 4.93 18.43
CA CYS A 40 0.32 5.69 17.70
C CYS A 40 -0.58 4.85 16.77
N LYS A 41 -0.28 3.56 16.57
CA LYS A 41 -1.06 2.61 15.75
C LYS A 41 -1.57 3.25 14.44
N CYS A 42 -0.64 3.85 13.66
CA CYS A 42 -0.97 4.64 12.46
C CYS A 42 -1.85 3.89 11.46
N ASP A 43 -1.67 2.59 11.33
CA ASP A 43 -2.46 1.70 10.50
C ASP A 43 -3.93 1.59 10.90
N SER A 44 -4.28 1.90 12.15
CA SER A 44 -5.66 1.89 12.65
C SER A 44 -6.24 3.29 12.84
N LYS A 45 -5.39 4.33 12.98
CA LYS A 45 -5.80 5.69 13.31
C LYS A 45 -5.60 6.72 12.20
N CYS A 46 -4.73 6.46 11.23
CA CYS A 46 -4.44 7.38 10.13
C CYS A 46 -5.09 6.87 8.85
N GLU A 47 -6.09 7.60 8.36
CA GLU A 47 -6.84 7.24 7.15
C GLU A 47 -5.94 7.18 5.91
N LEU A 48 -4.90 8.02 5.84
CA LEU A 48 -3.90 7.95 4.76
C LEU A 48 -3.12 6.63 4.79
N VAL A 49 -2.72 6.16 5.96
CA VAL A 49 -1.97 4.91 6.10
C VAL A 49 -2.86 3.70 5.81
N LYS A 50 -4.14 3.75 6.19
CA LYS A 50 -5.13 2.73 5.80
C LYS A 50 -5.30 2.66 4.29
N ALA A 51 -5.50 3.81 3.63
CA ALA A 51 -5.66 3.86 2.18
C ALA A 51 -4.42 3.34 1.45
N LEU A 52 -3.22 3.72 1.91
CA LEU A 52 -1.96 3.18 1.39
C LEU A 52 -1.86 1.65 1.58
N GLY A 53 -2.26 1.14 2.75
CA GLY A 53 -2.32 -0.30 3.00
C GLY A 53 -3.24 -1.04 2.02
N GLY A 54 -4.45 -0.51 1.80
CA GLY A 54 -5.39 -1.05 0.81
C GLY A 54 -4.82 -1.01 -0.62
N ALA A 55 -4.20 0.10 -1.00
CA ALA A 55 -3.58 0.29 -2.31
C ALA A 55 -2.45 -0.73 -2.57
N PHE A 56 -1.59 -0.99 -1.57
CA PHE A 56 -0.56 -2.02 -1.68
C PHE A 56 -1.17 -3.42 -1.83
N GLN A 57 -2.25 -3.70 -1.10
CA GLN A 57 -2.94 -4.98 -1.18
C GLN A 57 -3.59 -5.19 -2.56
N THR A 58 -4.24 -4.16 -3.10
CA THR A 58 -4.80 -4.16 -4.47
C THR A 58 -3.70 -4.33 -5.52
N ALA A 59 -2.57 -3.64 -5.39
CA ALA A 59 -1.44 -3.80 -6.30
C ALA A 59 -0.94 -5.25 -6.32
N GLY A 60 -0.79 -5.87 -5.14
CA GLY A 60 -0.42 -7.29 -5.01
C GLY A 60 -1.43 -8.24 -5.66
N GLN A 61 -2.73 -8.00 -5.46
CA GLN A 61 -3.79 -8.80 -6.10
C GLN A 61 -3.79 -8.68 -7.63
N ARG A 62 -3.60 -7.46 -8.16
CA ARG A 62 -3.51 -7.24 -9.61
C ARG A 62 -2.29 -7.93 -10.23
N LEU A 63 -1.16 -7.98 -9.52
CA LEU A 63 0.02 -8.72 -9.95
C LEU A 63 -0.17 -10.24 -9.96
N GLN A 64 -0.99 -10.79 -9.07
CA GLN A 64 -1.27 -12.23 -8.98
C GLN A 64 -2.38 -12.71 -9.94
N SER A 65 -3.24 -11.80 -10.39
CA SER A 65 -4.36 -12.10 -11.28
C SER A 65 -3.99 -12.10 -12.77
N GLN A 66 -2.70 -12.00 -13.09
CA GLN A 66 -2.12 -12.11 -14.44
C GLN A 66 -1.17 -13.30 -14.49
#